data_AF-A0A1W9RW03-F1
#
_entry.id   AF-A0A1W9RW03-F1
#
_cell.length_a   1.000
_cell.length_b   1.000
_cell.length_c   1.000
_cell.angle_alpha   90.00
_cell.angle_beta   90.00
_cell.angle_gamma   90.00
#
_symmetry.space_group_name_H-M   'P 1'
#
loop_
_entity.id
_entity.type
_entity.pdbx_description
1 polymer ?
#
loop_
_entity_poly.entity_id
_entity_poly.type
_entity_poly.pdbx_seq_one_letter_code
_entity_poly.pdbx_strand_id
1 'polypeptide(L)'
;MKFPDFNLKINRKAYFERKVTIVGKNNSTSRFSGGKILFLLVILFVLYTKYPHTFRSAAHFVTDSVNSQYQSNEKIHWQKLGPGIEIADVKTKSDLSHLTISVFMVRIDPNKFVVRIHRDRDLTTAAEAAQATGAILAINGSFFDPQGRPLGLIIQQGRLIQSMPKRGMKSSGVFFMRGNRPYIVHRSQFQNSDVDEAIQSIPRLISGYSPIPGLKDDQKIKRRSGIAIDNRNSIIFAVTDSHLSGLTLQDFQNFLLRPELKIKSALNLDGGRSSQLYLNYGNFERSITGLAAVPLFINIFPR
;
A
#
# COMPACT_ATOMS: atom_id res chain seq x y z
N MET A 1 -54.42 -3.08 -18.75
CA MET A 1 -54.39 -3.43 -17.31
C MET A 1 -53.71 -2.29 -16.56
N LYS A 2 -54.41 -1.66 -15.61
CA LYS A 2 -53.91 -0.56 -14.78
C LYS A 2 -53.11 -1.12 -13.60
N PHE A 3 -51.97 -0.51 -13.27
CA PHE A 3 -51.20 -0.79 -12.05
C PHE A 3 -51.92 -0.22 -10.81
N PRO A 4 -51.82 -0.84 -9.62
CA PRO A 4 -52.31 -0.24 -8.38
C PRO A 4 -51.23 0.54 -7.64
N ASP A 5 -51.63 1.67 -7.05
CA ASP A 5 -50.84 2.57 -6.22
C ASP A 5 -50.44 1.96 -4.86
N PHE A 6 -49.17 2.09 -4.48
CA PHE A 6 -48.67 1.74 -3.14
C PHE A 6 -48.65 2.99 -2.24
N ASN A 7 -49.51 2.99 -1.22
CA ASN A 7 -49.51 4.00 -0.15
C ASN A 7 -48.84 3.42 1.11
N LEU A 8 -47.62 3.86 1.42
CA LEU A 8 -46.88 3.45 2.61
C LEU A 8 -47.32 4.31 3.82
N LYS A 9 -48.09 3.72 4.75
CA LYS A 9 -48.25 4.26 6.12
C LYS A 9 -47.30 3.53 7.07
N ILE A 10 -46.27 4.24 7.53
CA ILE A 10 -45.37 3.78 8.59
C ILE A 10 -46.05 4.06 9.94
N ASN A 11 -46.36 3.01 10.70
CA ASN A 11 -46.82 3.15 12.08
C ASN A 11 -45.67 2.76 13.04
N ARG A 12 -45.26 3.70 13.90
CA ARG A 12 -44.23 3.53 14.94
C ARG A 12 -44.90 3.17 16.27
N LYS A 13 -44.20 2.33 17.06
CA LYS A 13 -44.47 1.84 18.44
C LYS A 13 -45.03 0.42 18.45
N ALA A 14 -44.59 -0.51 19.29
CA ALA A 14 -43.63 -0.54 20.39
C ALA A 14 -43.28 -2.02 20.62
N TYR A 15 -42.11 -2.38 21.15
CA TYR A 15 -42.01 -3.60 21.96
C TYR A 15 -40.95 -3.46 23.05
N PHE A 16 -41.42 -3.74 24.25
CA PHE A 16 -40.80 -3.62 25.56
C PHE A 16 -39.66 -4.61 25.79
N GLU A 17 -38.77 -4.21 26.70
CA GLU A 17 -37.74 -5.01 27.34
C GLU A 17 -38.31 -6.25 28.05
N ARG A 18 -37.58 -7.37 27.97
CA ARG A 18 -37.39 -8.27 29.12
C ARG A 18 -35.93 -8.69 29.17
N LYS A 19 -35.23 -8.26 30.22
CA LYS A 19 -33.94 -8.81 30.66
C LYS A 19 -34.16 -10.20 31.25
N VAL A 20 -33.35 -11.16 30.83
CA VAL A 20 -33.05 -12.37 31.61
C VAL A 20 -31.54 -12.35 31.81
N THR A 21 -31.13 -12.18 33.07
CA THR A 21 -29.73 -12.27 33.49
C THR A 21 -29.38 -13.72 33.73
N ILE A 22 -28.32 -14.22 33.07
CA ILE A 22 -27.59 -15.41 33.51
C ILE A 22 -26.13 -15.01 33.63
N VAL A 23 -25.57 -15.19 34.83
CA VAL A 23 -24.20 -14.89 35.21
C VAL A 23 -23.31 -16.08 34.85
N GLY A 24 -22.14 -15.82 34.24
CA GLY A 24 -20.95 -16.68 34.38
C GLY A 24 -20.16 -17.06 33.11
N LYS A 25 -19.04 -16.35 32.91
CA LYS A 25 -17.80 -16.68 32.16
C LYS A 25 -17.79 -16.70 30.61
N ASN A 26 -17.23 -15.59 30.08
CA ASN A 26 -16.33 -15.45 28.93
C ASN A 26 -16.46 -16.44 27.75
N ASN A 27 -17.19 -16.00 26.72
CA ASN A 27 -16.79 -16.09 25.31
C ASN A 27 -17.80 -15.27 24.47
N SER A 28 -17.40 -14.12 23.96
CA SER A 28 -18.27 -13.27 23.13
C SER A 28 -18.43 -13.88 21.74
N THR A 29 -19.45 -14.72 21.56
CA THR A 29 -19.97 -15.10 20.25
C THR A 29 -21.05 -14.10 19.85
N SER A 30 -20.80 -13.34 18.79
CA SER A 30 -21.81 -12.44 18.22
C SER A 30 -22.92 -13.28 17.57
N ARG A 31 -24.08 -13.40 18.20
CA ARG A 31 -25.28 -13.97 17.56
C ARG A 31 -25.82 -12.99 16.51
N PHE A 32 -25.70 -13.35 15.23
CA PHE A 32 -26.43 -12.69 14.16
C PHE A 32 -27.93 -13.01 14.29
N SER A 33 -28.79 -11.99 14.30
CA SER A 33 -30.24 -12.20 14.32
C SER A 33 -30.72 -12.72 12.96
N GLY A 34 -31.68 -13.66 12.96
CA GLY A 34 -32.17 -14.33 11.74
C GLY A 34 -32.63 -13.39 10.62
N GLY A 35 -33.08 -12.17 10.96
CA GLY A 35 -33.42 -11.14 9.98
C GLY A 35 -32.24 -10.63 9.15
N LYS A 36 -31.02 -10.61 9.71
CA LYS A 36 -29.81 -10.20 8.96
C LYS A 36 -29.38 -11.26 7.96
N ILE A 37 -29.55 -12.53 8.31
CA ILE A 37 -29.26 -13.66 7.42
C ILE A 37 -30.22 -13.66 6.25
N LEU A 38 -31.53 -13.51 6.53
CA LEU A 38 -32.55 -13.43 5.48
C LEU A 38 -32.32 -12.25 4.54
N PHE A 39 -31.97 -11.07 5.08
CA PHE A 39 -31.65 -9.90 4.28
C PHE A 39 -30.43 -10.11 3.37
N LEU A 40 -29.38 -10.74 3.89
CA LEU A 40 -28.18 -11.07 3.11
C LEU A 40 -28.50 -12.07 1.99
N LEU A 41 -29.34 -13.07 2.27
CA LEU A 41 -29.79 -14.06 1.29
C LEU A 41 -30.62 -13.42 0.18
N VAL A 42 -31.48 -12.45 0.51
CA VAL A 42 -32.25 -11.69 -0.49
C VAL A 42 -31.30 -10.86 -1.37
N ILE A 43 -30.29 -10.19 -0.79
CA ILE A 43 -29.29 -9.45 -1.59
C ILE A 43 -28.53 -10.40 -2.51
N LEU A 44 -28.05 -11.54 -2.01
CA LEU A 44 -27.34 -12.53 -2.81
C LEU A 44 -28.24 -13.09 -3.93
N PHE A 45 -29.51 -13.31 -3.65
CA PHE A 45 -30.48 -13.77 -4.65
C PHE A 45 -30.76 -12.71 -5.73
N VAL A 46 -30.90 -11.43 -5.35
CA VAL A 46 -31.04 -10.32 -6.31
C VAL A 46 -29.77 -10.17 -7.16
N LEU A 47 -28.59 -10.25 -6.55
CA LEU A 47 -27.32 -10.22 -7.27
C LEU A 47 -27.18 -11.40 -8.23
N TYR A 48 -27.53 -12.61 -7.81
CA TYR A 48 -27.51 -13.81 -8.65
C TYR A 48 -28.46 -13.71 -9.86
N THR A 49 -29.68 -13.21 -9.65
CA THR A 49 -30.72 -13.17 -10.69
C THR A 49 -30.63 -11.96 -11.62
N LYS A 50 -30.29 -10.77 -11.10
CA LYS A 50 -30.23 -9.52 -11.89
C LYS A 50 -28.83 -9.15 -12.38
N TYR A 51 -27.78 -9.60 -11.68
CA TYR A 51 -26.40 -9.25 -11.99
C TYR A 51 -25.51 -10.50 -12.05
N PRO A 52 -25.82 -11.49 -12.90
CA PRO A 52 -25.19 -12.81 -12.88
C PRO A 52 -23.68 -12.77 -13.14
N HIS A 53 -23.20 -11.84 -13.97
CA HIS A 53 -21.77 -11.63 -14.18
C HIS A 53 -21.08 -11.12 -12.91
N THR A 54 -21.63 -10.09 -12.27
CA THR A 54 -21.10 -9.51 -11.02
C THR A 54 -21.14 -10.52 -9.87
N PHE A 55 -22.22 -11.30 -9.77
CA PHE A 55 -22.33 -12.37 -8.77
C PHE A 55 -21.31 -13.47 -9.02
N ARG A 56 -21.14 -13.93 -10.27
CA ARG A 56 -20.11 -14.92 -10.61
C ARG A 56 -18.71 -14.39 -10.33
N SER A 57 -18.40 -13.14 -10.65
CA SER A 57 -17.11 -12.53 -10.34
C SER A 57 -16.88 -12.41 -8.83
N ALA A 58 -17.89 -12.03 -8.06
CA ALA A 58 -17.80 -11.98 -6.60
C ALA A 58 -17.69 -13.38 -5.98
N ALA A 59 -18.44 -14.36 -6.49
CA ALA A 59 -18.37 -15.75 -6.06
C ALA A 59 -17.01 -16.38 -6.42
N HIS A 60 -16.47 -16.12 -7.62
CA HIS A 60 -15.11 -16.51 -7.99
C HIS A 60 -14.09 -15.84 -7.08
N PHE A 61 -14.20 -14.54 -6.82
CA PHE A 61 -13.32 -13.83 -5.88
C PHE A 61 -13.36 -14.46 -4.48
N VAL A 62 -14.53 -14.78 -3.95
CA VAL A 62 -14.68 -15.45 -2.64
C VAL A 62 -14.12 -16.87 -2.69
N THR A 63 -14.41 -17.65 -3.74
CA THR A 63 -13.96 -19.03 -3.90
C THR A 63 -12.44 -19.09 -4.08
N ASP A 64 -11.85 -18.17 -4.84
CA ASP A 64 -10.41 -18.01 -5.00
C ASP A 64 -9.76 -17.53 -3.70
N SER A 65 -10.43 -16.67 -2.93
CA SER A 65 -9.96 -16.23 -1.60
C SER A 65 -9.98 -17.38 -0.57
N VAL A 66 -11.00 -18.25 -0.62
CA VAL A 66 -11.11 -19.44 0.23
C VAL A 66 -10.10 -20.51 -0.20
N ASN A 67 -9.96 -20.77 -1.50
CA ASN A 67 -8.98 -21.74 -2.03
C ASN A 67 -7.52 -21.26 -1.89
N SER A 68 -7.27 -19.95 -1.84
CA SER A 68 -5.95 -19.37 -1.53
C SER A 68 -5.51 -19.59 -0.07
N GLN A 69 -6.31 -20.25 0.78
CA GLN A 69 -5.87 -20.68 2.12
C GLN A 69 -4.62 -21.59 2.09
N TYR A 70 -4.26 -22.17 0.94
CA TYR A 70 -3.13 -23.09 0.77
C TYR A 70 -1.85 -22.50 0.15
N GLN A 71 -1.78 -21.20 -0.18
CA GLN A 71 -0.63 -20.62 -0.89
C GLN A 71 -0.08 -19.35 -0.25
N SER A 72 0.33 -19.42 1.02
CA SER A 72 1.20 -18.37 1.62
C SER A 72 2.69 -18.53 1.23
N ASN A 73 3.02 -19.52 0.39
CA ASN A 73 4.39 -19.91 0.02
C ASN A 73 4.67 -19.81 -1.49
N GLU A 74 3.87 -19.08 -2.26
CA GLU A 74 4.21 -18.84 -3.67
C GLU A 74 5.55 -18.11 -3.74
N LYS A 75 6.57 -18.79 -4.32
CA LYS A 75 7.89 -18.22 -4.57
C LYS A 75 7.74 -16.93 -5.37
N ILE A 76 8.55 -15.93 -5.03
CA ILE A 76 8.53 -14.66 -5.76
C ILE A 76 9.24 -14.87 -7.10
N HIS A 77 8.47 -14.76 -8.19
CA HIS A 77 8.99 -14.84 -9.55
C HIS A 77 9.20 -13.43 -10.10
N TRP A 78 10.46 -13.07 -10.35
CA TRP A 78 10.82 -11.81 -11.00
C TRP A 78 10.73 -11.98 -12.51
N GLN A 79 9.89 -11.17 -13.15
CA GLN A 79 9.85 -11.01 -14.60
C GLN A 79 10.78 -9.88 -15.00
N LYS A 80 11.77 -10.18 -15.83
CA LYS A 80 12.66 -9.17 -16.42
C LYS A 80 11.90 -8.39 -17.50
N LEU A 81 11.80 -7.07 -17.37
CA LEU A 81 11.26 -6.20 -18.42
C LEU A 81 12.35 -5.71 -19.37
N GLY A 82 13.57 -5.54 -18.86
CA GLY A 82 14.70 -5.05 -19.65
C GLY A 82 16.01 -5.04 -18.84
N PRO A 83 17.09 -4.47 -19.39
CA PRO A 83 18.34 -4.31 -18.66
C PRO A 83 18.15 -3.51 -17.37
N GLY A 84 18.42 -4.14 -16.22
CA GLY A 84 18.36 -3.49 -14.91
C GLY A 84 16.96 -3.21 -14.38
N ILE A 85 15.89 -3.74 -14.99
CA ILE A 85 14.51 -3.58 -14.48
C ILE A 85 13.75 -4.92 -14.49
N GLU A 86 13.18 -5.24 -13.34
CA GLU A 86 12.39 -6.45 -13.11
C GLU A 86 11.10 -6.08 -12.35
N ILE A 87 10.04 -6.86 -12.55
CA ILE A 87 8.79 -6.72 -11.82
C ILE A 87 8.38 -8.03 -11.17
N ALA A 88 7.55 -7.95 -10.14
CA ALA A 88 6.87 -9.10 -9.56
C ALA A 88 5.51 -8.65 -9.01
N ASP A 89 4.50 -9.49 -9.15
CA ASP A 89 3.17 -9.31 -8.60
C ASP A 89 2.88 -10.51 -7.70
N VAL A 90 2.80 -10.30 -6.38
CA VAL A 90 2.75 -11.39 -5.41
C VAL A 90 1.48 -11.28 -4.58
N LYS A 91 0.68 -12.35 -4.60
CA LYS A 91 -0.50 -12.46 -3.75
C LYS A 91 -0.10 -12.70 -2.29
N THR A 92 -0.76 -12.00 -1.38
CA THR A 92 -0.56 -12.13 0.07
C THR A 92 -1.82 -11.71 0.82
N LYS A 93 -1.83 -11.84 2.14
CA LYS A 93 -2.94 -11.42 3.00
C LYS A 93 -2.39 -10.84 4.29
N SER A 94 -3.22 -10.03 4.96
CA SER A 94 -2.94 -9.61 6.33
C SER A 94 -3.29 -10.74 7.29
N ASP A 95 -2.56 -10.88 8.40
CA ASP A 95 -2.93 -11.84 9.46
C ASP A 95 -4.29 -11.51 10.10
N LEU A 96 -4.76 -10.27 9.94
CA LEU A 96 -6.03 -9.77 10.46
C LEU A 96 -7.18 -9.84 9.45
N SER A 97 -6.97 -10.39 8.24
CA SER A 97 -8.00 -10.49 7.20
C SER A 97 -7.83 -11.71 6.31
N HIS A 98 -8.94 -12.27 5.84
CA HIS A 98 -8.93 -13.37 4.87
C HIS A 98 -8.89 -12.89 3.41
N LEU A 99 -8.93 -11.57 3.18
CA LEU A 99 -8.88 -11.03 1.82
C LEU A 99 -7.45 -11.06 1.28
N THR A 100 -7.28 -11.79 0.18
CA THR A 100 -6.04 -11.75 -0.60
C THR A 100 -5.90 -10.39 -1.28
N ILE A 101 -4.69 -9.86 -1.26
CA ILE A 101 -4.27 -8.66 -1.97
C ILE A 101 -3.05 -8.98 -2.84
N SER A 102 -2.77 -8.14 -3.82
CA SER A 102 -1.49 -8.15 -4.52
C SER A 102 -0.51 -7.15 -3.89
N VAL A 103 0.77 -7.49 -3.85
CA VAL A 103 1.87 -6.54 -3.73
C VAL A 103 2.63 -6.53 -5.04
N PHE A 104 2.52 -5.42 -5.77
CA PHE A 104 3.27 -5.18 -6.98
C PHE A 104 4.63 -4.57 -6.62
N MET A 105 5.69 -5.11 -7.21
CA MET A 105 7.06 -4.70 -6.97
C MET A 105 7.78 -4.39 -8.27
N VAL A 106 8.62 -3.37 -8.23
CA VAL A 106 9.55 -3.02 -9.31
C VAL A 106 10.95 -2.95 -8.73
N ARG A 107 11.87 -3.77 -9.24
CA ARG A 107 13.30 -3.74 -8.91
C ARG A 107 14.05 -3.02 -10.02
N ILE A 108 14.89 -2.07 -9.66
CA ILE A 108 15.78 -1.36 -10.58
C ILE A 108 17.25 -1.43 -10.15
N ASP A 109 18.15 -1.48 -11.14
CA ASP A 109 19.58 -1.23 -10.98
C ASP A 109 19.84 0.29 -11.08
N PRO A 110 20.29 0.95 -10.00
CA PRO A 110 20.54 2.38 -10.02
C PRO A 110 21.71 2.80 -10.93
N ASN A 111 22.50 1.85 -11.46
CA ASN A 111 23.51 2.13 -12.50
C ASN A 111 22.91 2.22 -13.91
N LYS A 112 21.67 1.77 -14.11
CA LYS A 112 20.96 1.82 -15.41
C LYS A 112 19.87 2.88 -15.47
N PHE A 113 19.45 3.37 -14.30
CA PHE A 113 18.38 4.37 -14.18
C PHE A 113 18.81 5.54 -13.29
N VAL A 114 18.17 6.69 -13.51
CA VAL A 114 18.30 7.87 -12.65
C VAL A 114 17.11 7.94 -11.71
N VAL A 115 17.37 8.05 -10.41
CA VAL A 115 16.35 8.32 -9.39
C VAL A 115 16.27 9.83 -9.19
N ARG A 116 15.05 10.38 -9.12
CA ARG A 116 14.79 11.78 -8.74
C ARG A 116 13.67 11.84 -7.72
N ILE A 117 13.85 12.64 -6.67
CA ILE A 117 12.72 13.05 -5.85
C ILE A 117 12.02 14.18 -6.58
N HIS A 118 10.75 14.00 -6.90
CA HIS A 118 9.93 15.01 -7.55
C HIS A 118 8.89 15.54 -6.56
N ARG A 119 8.76 16.87 -6.52
CA ARG A 119 7.74 17.57 -5.75
C ARG A 119 6.94 18.39 -6.74
N ASP A 120 5.68 18.05 -6.88
CA ASP A 120 4.75 18.82 -7.67
C ASP A 120 4.23 20.01 -6.84
N ARG A 121 3.85 21.10 -7.51
CA ARG A 121 3.23 22.27 -6.88
C ARG A 121 1.81 21.95 -6.46
N ASP A 122 1.10 21.22 -7.32
CA ASP A 122 -0.26 20.79 -7.11
C ASP A 122 -0.31 19.32 -6.68
N LEU A 123 -1.41 18.91 -6.06
CA LEU A 123 -1.62 17.49 -5.78
C LEU A 123 -1.98 16.79 -7.09
N THR A 124 -1.23 15.74 -7.42
CA THR A 124 -1.40 14.99 -8.66
C THR A 124 -1.36 13.49 -8.42
N THR A 125 -1.61 12.67 -9.44
CA THR A 125 -1.42 11.21 -9.39
C THR A 125 -0.02 10.81 -9.85
N ALA A 126 0.41 9.57 -9.55
CA ALA A 126 1.68 9.04 -10.04
C ALA A 126 1.74 8.98 -11.58
N ALA A 127 0.61 8.66 -12.23
CA ALA A 127 0.55 8.63 -13.70
C ALA A 127 0.74 10.03 -14.30
N GLU A 128 0.03 11.03 -13.77
CA GLU A 128 0.16 12.43 -14.19
C GLU A 128 1.56 12.97 -13.90
N ALA A 129 2.14 12.68 -12.73
CA ALA A 129 3.52 13.07 -12.39
C ALA A 129 4.55 12.41 -13.31
N ALA A 130 4.36 11.14 -13.66
CA ALA A 130 5.22 10.44 -14.61
C ALA A 130 5.12 11.05 -16.01
N GLN A 131 3.90 11.29 -16.49
CA GLN A 131 3.65 11.90 -17.79
C GLN A 131 4.23 13.33 -17.88
N ALA A 132 4.02 14.15 -16.85
CA ALA A 132 4.49 15.53 -16.81
C ALA A 132 6.02 15.63 -16.78
N THR A 133 6.69 14.64 -16.18
CA THR A 133 8.16 14.64 -16.05
C THR A 133 8.88 13.82 -17.12
N GLY A 134 8.18 12.90 -17.80
CA GLY A 134 8.78 11.89 -18.67
C GLY A 134 9.41 10.71 -17.91
N ALA A 135 9.01 10.49 -16.65
CA ALA A 135 9.50 9.36 -15.86
C ALA A 135 8.87 8.04 -16.35
N ILE A 136 9.67 6.98 -16.40
CA ILE A 136 9.16 5.63 -16.71
C ILE A 136 8.49 5.00 -15.49
N LEU A 137 8.84 5.42 -14.28
CA LEU A 137 8.17 5.01 -13.05
C LEU A 137 8.01 6.19 -12.13
N ALA A 138 6.85 6.29 -11.50
CA ALA A 138 6.59 7.18 -10.39
C ALA A 138 5.86 6.42 -9.28
N ILE A 139 6.31 6.57 -8.04
CA ILE A 139 5.62 6.07 -6.85
C ILE A 139 5.47 7.23 -5.87
N ASN A 140 4.39 7.25 -5.09
CA ASN A 140 4.23 8.27 -4.05
C ASN A 140 5.41 8.27 -3.05
N GLY A 141 5.77 9.45 -2.57
CA GLY A 141 6.89 9.67 -1.65
C GLY A 141 6.50 9.69 -0.17
N SER A 142 7.00 10.70 0.54
CA SER A 142 6.81 10.88 1.98
C SER A 142 5.45 11.51 2.32
N PHE A 143 5.12 11.48 3.61
CA PHE A 143 3.97 12.18 4.17
C PHE A 143 4.06 13.70 3.96
N PHE A 144 2.88 14.33 3.87
CA PHE A 144 2.70 15.75 3.64
C PHE A 144 1.56 16.30 4.53
N ASP A 145 1.52 17.62 4.72
CA ASP A 145 0.43 18.30 5.43
C ASP A 145 -0.77 18.58 4.51
N PRO A 146 -1.94 19.03 5.02
CA PRO A 146 -3.10 19.33 4.18
C PRO A 146 -2.87 20.40 3.10
N GLN A 147 -1.79 21.17 3.17
CA GLN A 147 -1.39 22.16 2.17
C GLN A 147 -0.40 21.59 1.13
N GLY A 148 -0.14 20.27 1.14
CA GLY A 148 0.78 19.64 0.19
C GLY A 148 2.27 19.83 0.54
N ARG A 149 2.61 20.29 1.74
CA ARG A 149 4.01 20.51 2.13
C ARG A 149 4.61 19.23 2.72
N PRO A 150 5.84 18.84 2.34
CA PRO A 150 6.50 17.66 2.92
C PRO A 150 6.69 17.81 4.43
N LEU A 151 6.45 16.73 5.19
CA LEU A 151 6.69 16.72 6.64
C LEU A 151 8.15 16.40 7.01
N GLY A 152 8.87 15.71 6.13
CA GLY A 152 10.24 15.24 6.34
C GLY A 152 11.26 15.92 5.43
N LEU A 153 12.54 15.61 5.64
CA LEU A 153 13.65 16.03 4.77
C LEU A 153 13.36 15.70 3.30
N ILE A 154 13.59 16.70 2.43
CA ILE A 154 13.60 16.54 0.97
C ILE A 154 14.87 17.21 0.43
N ILE A 155 15.67 16.45 -0.33
CA ILE A 155 16.78 16.95 -1.15
C ILE A 155 16.49 16.55 -2.59
N GLN A 156 16.57 17.53 -3.49
CA GLN A 156 16.39 17.35 -4.93
C GLN A 156 17.62 17.87 -5.64
N GLN A 157 18.30 17.01 -6.40
CA GLN A 157 19.50 17.37 -7.17
C GLN A 157 20.54 18.13 -6.32
N GLY A 158 20.83 17.65 -5.12
CA GLY A 158 21.76 18.28 -4.17
C GLY A 158 21.22 19.50 -3.42
N ARG A 159 20.07 20.04 -3.80
CA ARG A 159 19.45 21.19 -3.14
C ARG A 159 18.52 20.75 -2.02
N LEU A 160 18.71 21.32 -0.83
CA LEU A 160 17.80 21.14 0.30
C LEU A 160 16.48 21.90 0.03
N ILE A 161 15.38 21.15 -0.06
CA ILE A 161 14.03 21.69 -0.32
C ILE A 161 13.22 21.80 0.96
N GLN A 162 13.31 20.78 1.82
CA GLN A 162 12.67 20.73 3.13
C GLN A 162 13.67 20.22 4.15
N SER A 163 13.84 20.93 5.26
CA SER A 163 14.71 20.49 6.35
C SER A 163 14.10 19.35 7.16
N MET A 164 14.94 18.47 7.69
CA MET A 164 14.53 17.45 8.64
C MET A 164 13.90 18.10 9.89
N PRO A 165 12.72 17.67 10.36
CA PRO A 165 12.07 18.27 11.52
C PRO A 165 12.87 18.01 12.81
N LYS A 166 13.07 19.06 13.63
CA LYS A 166 13.86 18.96 14.88
C LYS A 166 13.25 18.03 15.94
N ARG A 167 11.93 17.81 15.91
CA ARG A 167 11.16 16.98 16.86
C ARG A 167 10.24 16.02 16.12
N GLY A 168 9.76 14.98 16.80
CA GLY A 168 8.88 13.96 16.21
C GLY A 168 9.62 12.94 15.33
N MET A 169 8.88 12.06 14.65
CA MET A 169 9.39 11.09 13.67
C MET A 169 10.60 10.26 14.15
N LYS A 170 10.65 9.88 15.43
CA LYS A 170 11.83 9.20 16.02
C LYS A 170 12.19 7.88 15.35
N SER A 171 11.23 7.16 14.76
CA SER A 171 11.46 5.90 14.03
C SER A 171 11.61 6.09 12.51
N SER A 172 11.70 7.33 12.04
CA SER A 172 11.88 7.63 10.62
C SER A 172 13.26 7.22 10.10
N GLY A 173 13.33 7.03 8.79
CA GLY A 173 14.56 6.85 8.06
C GLY A 173 14.63 7.82 6.89
N VAL A 174 15.82 7.91 6.31
CA VAL A 174 16.07 8.67 5.09
C VAL A 174 16.53 7.69 4.02
N PHE A 175 15.77 7.61 2.92
CA PHE A 175 16.28 7.07 1.67
C PHE A 175 17.04 8.17 0.95
N PHE A 176 18.24 7.88 0.44
CA PHE A 176 19.00 8.84 -0.34
C PHE A 176 19.91 8.17 -1.38
N MET A 177 20.24 8.95 -2.41
CA MET A 177 21.23 8.61 -3.43
C MET A 177 22.49 9.42 -3.21
N ARG A 178 23.65 8.77 -3.34
CA ARG A 178 24.97 9.41 -3.38
C ARG A 178 25.81 8.72 -4.45
N GLY A 179 26.15 9.42 -5.52
CA GLY A 179 26.98 8.88 -6.60
C GLY A 179 26.41 7.58 -7.18
N ASN A 180 25.09 7.59 -7.50
CA ASN A 180 24.32 6.44 -7.97
C ASN A 180 24.18 5.25 -6.99
N ARG A 181 24.63 5.39 -5.75
CA ARG A 181 24.44 4.36 -4.72
C ARG A 181 23.25 4.70 -3.82
N PRO A 182 22.30 3.78 -3.62
CA PRO A 182 21.18 3.98 -2.73
C PRO A 182 21.55 3.64 -1.29
N TYR A 183 20.96 4.38 -0.35
CA TYR A 183 21.11 4.17 1.08
C TYR A 183 19.77 4.36 1.80
N ILE A 184 19.54 3.58 2.85
CA ILE A 184 18.47 3.80 3.82
C ILE A 184 19.09 3.74 5.20
N VAL A 185 19.03 4.86 5.93
CA VAL A 185 19.61 5.00 7.27
C VAL A 185 18.58 5.55 8.26
N HIS A 186 18.85 5.37 9.56
CA HIS A 186 18.07 6.06 10.58
C HIS A 186 18.25 7.58 10.45
N ARG A 187 17.22 8.36 10.79
CA ARG A 187 17.30 9.83 10.72
C ARG A 187 18.49 10.45 11.48
N SER A 188 18.93 9.83 12.58
CA SER A 188 20.07 10.33 13.38
C SER A 188 21.44 9.99 12.77
N GLN A 189 21.47 9.08 11.80
CA GLN A 189 22.68 8.67 11.09
C GLN A 189 22.81 9.37 9.74
N PHE A 190 21.78 10.10 9.31
CA PHE A 190 21.80 10.83 8.05
C PHE A 190 22.73 12.04 8.15
N GLN A 191 23.62 12.17 7.17
CA GLN A 191 24.53 13.30 7.03
C GLN A 191 24.34 13.88 5.63
N ASN A 192 24.11 15.19 5.55
CA ASN A 192 23.92 15.90 4.30
C ASN A 192 25.26 16.27 3.66
N SER A 193 26.00 15.27 3.19
CA SER A 193 27.24 15.44 2.43
C SER A 193 27.13 14.63 1.14
N ASP A 194 27.36 15.27 -0.01
CA ASP A 194 27.33 14.63 -1.33
C ASP A 194 26.04 13.82 -1.59
N VAL A 195 24.89 14.38 -1.20
CA VAL A 195 23.59 13.72 -1.36
C VAL A 195 22.90 14.28 -2.60
N ASP A 196 22.67 13.43 -3.60
CA ASP A 196 22.03 13.82 -4.85
C ASP A 196 20.52 13.99 -4.67
N GLU A 197 19.90 13.03 -3.98
CA GLU A 197 18.46 12.92 -3.80
C GLU A 197 18.20 12.37 -2.40
N ALA A 198 17.23 12.92 -1.67
CA ALA A 198 16.84 12.33 -0.39
C ALA A 198 15.37 12.56 -0.07
N ILE A 199 14.77 11.55 0.57
CA ILE A 199 13.42 11.61 1.10
C ILE A 199 13.36 10.95 2.46
N GLN A 200 12.85 11.67 3.45
CA GLN A 200 12.58 11.13 4.77
C GLN A 200 11.14 10.63 4.87
N SER A 201 10.98 9.41 5.38
CA SER A 201 9.66 8.84 5.64
C SER A 201 9.69 7.98 6.91
N ILE A 202 8.55 7.42 7.30
CA ILE A 202 8.39 6.72 8.56
C ILE A 202 7.40 5.54 8.46
N PRO A 203 7.64 4.43 9.18
CA PRO A 203 8.90 4.06 9.84
C PRO A 203 9.87 3.33 8.93
N ARG A 204 11.12 3.18 9.39
CA ARG A 204 12.00 2.15 8.83
C ARG A 204 11.40 0.77 9.13
N LEU A 205 11.46 -0.11 8.14
CA LEU A 205 10.94 -1.46 8.23
C LEU A 205 12.07 -2.47 8.46
N ILE A 206 13.16 -2.37 7.70
CA ILE A 206 14.28 -3.33 7.77
C ILE A 206 15.58 -2.53 7.86
N SER A 207 16.53 -3.03 8.66
CA SER A 207 17.88 -2.48 8.79
C SER A 207 18.88 -3.60 8.97
N GLY A 208 19.86 -3.69 8.07
CA GLY A 208 20.91 -4.71 8.14
C GLY A 208 20.34 -6.13 8.08
N TYR A 209 19.40 -6.38 7.17
CA TYR A 209 18.70 -7.66 7.00
C TYR A 209 17.77 -8.09 8.15
N SER A 210 17.62 -7.25 9.19
CA SER A 210 16.77 -7.54 10.34
C SER A 210 15.54 -6.62 10.38
N PRO A 211 14.37 -7.12 10.84
CA PRO A 211 13.23 -6.28 11.14
C PRO A 211 13.59 -5.19 12.15
N ILE A 212 13.04 -4.00 11.97
CA ILE A 212 12.96 -3.02 13.07
C ILE A 212 11.88 -3.52 14.06
N PRO A 213 12.23 -3.80 15.32
CA PRO A 213 11.27 -4.29 16.30
C PRO A 213 10.35 -3.16 16.79
N GLY A 214 9.19 -3.54 17.33
CA GLY A 214 8.29 -2.60 17.99
C GLY A 214 7.75 -1.53 17.05
N LEU A 215 7.48 -1.88 15.79
CA LEU A 215 6.77 -1.02 14.88
C LEU A 215 5.46 -0.58 15.56
N LYS A 216 5.23 0.74 15.61
CA LYS A 216 3.94 1.27 16.04
C LYS A 216 2.93 0.99 14.94
N ASP A 217 2.40 -0.20 15.00
CA ASP A 217 1.31 -0.64 14.15
C ASP A 217 0.06 -0.62 15.01
N ASP A 218 -0.84 0.32 14.74
CA ASP A 218 -2.16 0.36 15.38
C ASP A 218 -3.05 -0.85 14.98
N GLN A 219 -2.44 -1.94 14.47
CA GLN A 219 -3.09 -3.10 13.87
C GLN A 219 -4.07 -2.70 12.75
N LYS A 220 -3.74 -1.64 12.02
CA LYS A 220 -4.60 -1.09 10.97
C LYS A 220 -4.19 -1.67 9.63
N ILE A 221 -5.11 -2.42 9.04
CA ILE A 221 -5.02 -2.83 7.63
C ILE A 221 -5.14 -1.59 6.76
N LYS A 222 -4.10 -1.30 5.98
CA LYS A 222 -4.07 -0.18 5.03
C LYS A 222 -3.31 -0.58 3.78
N ARG A 223 -3.59 0.11 2.67
CA ARG A 223 -2.68 0.08 1.52
C ARG A 223 -1.30 0.58 1.93
N ARG A 224 -0.25 -0.03 1.41
CA ARG A 224 1.15 0.28 1.76
C ARG A 224 1.92 0.61 0.50
N SER A 225 2.86 1.53 0.65
CA SER A 225 3.91 1.82 -0.31
C SER A 225 5.24 1.78 0.43
N GLY A 226 6.29 1.29 -0.21
CA GLY A 226 7.60 1.15 0.40
C GLY A 226 8.73 1.19 -0.61
N ILE A 227 9.90 1.54 -0.11
CA ILE A 227 11.16 1.47 -0.85
C ILE A 227 12.15 0.62 -0.05
N ALA A 228 12.87 -0.25 -0.75
CA ALA A 228 13.85 -1.15 -0.19
C ALA A 228 15.13 -1.19 -1.02
N ILE A 229 16.21 -1.65 -0.40
CA ILE A 229 17.50 -1.89 -1.02
C ILE A 229 17.87 -3.34 -0.75
N ASP A 230 18.15 -4.09 -1.81
CA ASP A 230 18.59 -5.48 -1.71
C ASP A 230 20.11 -5.61 -1.48
N ASN A 231 20.59 -6.84 -1.33
CA ASN A 231 22.00 -7.13 -1.12
C ASN A 231 22.92 -6.81 -2.32
N ARG A 232 22.36 -6.50 -3.49
CA ARG A 232 23.08 -6.07 -4.71
C ARG A 232 23.02 -4.55 -4.90
N ASN A 233 22.47 -3.81 -3.93
CA ASN A 233 22.18 -2.38 -4.03
C ASN A 233 21.15 -2.04 -5.13
N SER A 234 20.33 -2.99 -5.56
CA SER A 234 19.15 -2.68 -6.38
C SER A 234 18.09 -2.03 -5.50
N ILE A 235 17.32 -1.10 -6.08
CA ILE A 235 16.20 -0.44 -5.41
C ILE A 235 14.94 -1.21 -5.73
N ILE A 236 14.13 -1.54 -4.73
CA ILE A 236 12.84 -2.21 -4.89
C ILE A 236 11.75 -1.26 -4.40
N PHE A 237 10.83 -0.91 -5.28
CA PHE A 237 9.57 -0.26 -4.93
C PHE A 237 8.50 -1.33 -4.73
N ALA A 238 7.69 -1.19 -3.68
CA ALA A 238 6.61 -2.13 -3.40
C ALA A 238 5.34 -1.37 -3.06
N VAL A 239 4.22 -1.73 -3.67
CA VAL A 239 2.92 -1.12 -3.41
C VAL A 239 1.83 -2.19 -3.35
N THR A 240 0.92 -2.08 -2.39
CA THR A 240 -0.26 -2.95 -2.33
C THR A 240 -1.26 -2.55 -3.40
N ASP A 241 -1.65 -3.51 -4.25
CA ASP A 241 -2.67 -3.33 -5.27
C ASP A 241 -3.99 -3.96 -4.81
N SER A 242 -4.78 -3.15 -4.09
CA SER A 242 -6.15 -3.49 -3.68
C SER A 242 -6.89 -2.22 -3.27
N HIS A 243 -8.18 -2.14 -3.62
CA HIS A 243 -9.07 -1.07 -3.17
C HIS A 243 -9.94 -1.47 -1.96
N LEU A 244 -9.96 -2.76 -1.60
CA LEU A 244 -10.86 -3.31 -0.58
C LEU A 244 -10.15 -3.70 0.71
N SER A 245 -8.83 -3.88 0.66
CA SER A 245 -8.02 -4.34 1.79
C SER A 245 -6.60 -3.78 1.70
N GLY A 246 -5.70 -4.29 2.53
CA GLY A 246 -4.29 -3.94 2.56
C GLY A 246 -3.53 -4.83 3.54
N LEU A 247 -2.47 -4.28 4.11
CA LEU A 247 -1.64 -4.96 5.10
C LEU A 247 -1.55 -4.14 6.38
N THR A 248 -1.39 -4.82 7.51
CA THR A 248 -0.78 -4.16 8.66
C THR A 248 0.66 -3.78 8.31
N LEU A 249 1.25 -2.88 9.09
CA LEU A 249 2.64 -2.50 8.85
C LEU A 249 3.58 -3.68 9.15
N GLN A 250 3.23 -4.51 10.14
CA GLN A 250 3.96 -5.73 10.48
C GLN A 250 3.87 -6.77 9.35
N ASP A 251 2.68 -6.99 8.77
CA ASP A 251 2.52 -7.91 7.64
C ASP A 251 3.35 -7.45 6.43
N PHE A 252 3.39 -6.14 6.16
CA PHE A 252 4.21 -5.59 5.08
C PHE A 252 5.71 -5.74 5.37
N GLN A 253 6.16 -5.55 6.61
CA GLN A 253 7.54 -5.84 7.01
C GLN A 253 7.87 -7.33 6.81
N ASN A 254 6.99 -8.23 7.24
CA ASN A 254 7.17 -9.68 7.10
C ASN A 254 7.23 -10.09 5.63
N PHE A 255 6.37 -9.53 4.78
CA PHE A 255 6.42 -9.72 3.34
C PHE A 255 7.78 -9.30 2.75
N LEU A 256 8.30 -8.14 3.14
CA LEU A 256 9.60 -7.63 2.67
C LEU A 256 10.79 -8.43 3.22
N LEU A 257 10.62 -9.17 4.32
CA LEU A 257 11.65 -10.06 4.90
C LEU A 257 11.74 -11.42 4.22
N ARG A 258 10.89 -11.70 3.24
CA ARG A 258 10.94 -12.94 2.48
C ARG A 258 12.35 -13.16 1.88
N PRO A 259 12.98 -14.33 2.10
CA PRO A 259 14.37 -14.58 1.70
C PRO A 259 14.65 -14.35 0.20
N GLU A 260 13.65 -14.55 -0.66
CA GLU A 260 13.74 -14.34 -2.10
C GLU A 260 13.99 -12.87 -2.49
N LEU A 261 13.64 -11.92 -1.61
CA LEU A 261 13.83 -10.49 -1.84
C LEU A 261 15.24 -10.02 -1.45
N LYS A 262 15.90 -10.71 -0.50
CA LYS A 262 17.25 -10.37 0.02
C LYS A 262 17.38 -8.90 0.43
N ILE A 263 16.33 -8.35 1.03
CA ILE A 263 16.28 -6.93 1.41
C ILE A 263 17.21 -6.66 2.60
N LYS A 264 18.16 -5.74 2.39
CA LYS A 264 19.09 -5.27 3.42
C LYS A 264 18.48 -4.16 4.27
N SER A 265 17.77 -3.23 3.64
CA SER A 265 17.15 -2.10 4.32
C SER A 265 15.84 -1.74 3.62
N ALA A 266 14.84 -1.32 4.39
CA ALA A 266 13.55 -0.89 3.85
C ALA A 266 12.93 0.26 4.64
N LEU A 267 12.20 1.12 3.95
CA LEU A 267 11.53 2.30 4.47
C LEU A 267 10.09 2.34 3.97
N ASN A 268 9.15 2.50 4.89
CA ASN A 268 7.75 2.74 4.55
C ASN A 268 7.59 4.14 3.95
N LEU A 269 6.80 4.26 2.89
CA LEU A 269 6.39 5.53 2.26
C LEU A 269 4.98 5.91 2.73
N ASP A 270 4.44 7.04 2.28
CA ASP A 270 3.06 7.38 2.59
C ASP A 270 2.10 6.30 2.06
N GLY A 271 1.06 5.99 2.82
CA GLY A 271 0.23 4.81 2.62
C GLY A 271 -1.25 5.12 2.47
N GLY A 272 -2.08 4.10 2.57
CA GLY A 272 -3.53 4.22 2.57
C GLY A 272 -4.04 4.84 1.27
N ARG A 273 -4.63 6.03 1.37
CA ARG A 273 -5.16 6.72 0.19
C ARG A 273 -4.05 7.19 -0.74
N SER A 274 -2.87 7.49 -0.20
CA SER A 274 -1.72 7.99 -0.97
C SER A 274 -1.01 6.90 -1.77
N SER A 275 -1.21 5.61 -1.45
CA SER A 275 -0.51 4.51 -2.12
C SER A 275 -0.83 4.46 -3.61
N GLN A 276 0.18 4.64 -4.45
CA GLN A 276 0.05 4.62 -5.90
C GLN A 276 1.39 4.42 -6.58
N LEU A 277 1.36 3.80 -7.76
CA LEU A 277 2.53 3.59 -8.61
C LEU A 277 2.10 3.62 -10.07
N TYR A 278 2.91 4.25 -10.90
CA TYR A 278 2.84 4.16 -12.34
C TYR A 278 4.16 3.61 -12.87
N LEU A 279 4.09 2.67 -13.83
CA LEU A 279 5.23 2.14 -14.56
C LEU A 279 4.85 2.03 -16.03
N ASN A 280 5.66 2.61 -16.91
CA ASN A 280 5.59 2.45 -18.35
C ASN A 280 6.99 2.22 -18.91
N TYR A 281 7.26 1.01 -19.40
CA TYR A 281 8.56 0.62 -19.90
C TYR A 281 8.42 -0.38 -21.05
N GLY A 282 8.87 0.02 -22.25
CA GLY A 282 8.72 -0.80 -23.46
C GLY A 282 7.24 -1.04 -23.77
N ASN A 283 6.84 -2.31 -23.85
CA ASN A 283 5.45 -2.71 -24.08
C ASN A 283 4.69 -3.04 -22.77
N PHE A 284 5.28 -2.74 -21.61
CA PHE A 284 4.67 -2.99 -20.31
C PHE A 284 4.21 -1.69 -19.67
N GLU A 285 2.93 -1.62 -19.33
CA GLU A 285 2.35 -0.52 -18.57
C GLU A 285 1.56 -1.08 -17.37
N ARG A 286 1.74 -0.48 -16.19
CA ARG A 286 0.97 -0.76 -14.99
C ARG A 286 0.71 0.54 -14.24
N SER A 287 -0.56 0.79 -13.95
CA SER A 287 -1.01 1.91 -13.11
C SER A 287 -1.79 1.37 -11.91
N ILE A 288 -1.33 1.72 -10.71
CA ILE A 288 -1.98 1.44 -9.44
C ILE A 288 -2.43 2.79 -8.90
N THR A 289 -3.71 3.08 -9.09
CA THR A 289 -4.26 4.40 -8.81
C THR A 289 -4.40 4.66 -7.31
N GLY A 290 -4.01 5.87 -6.89
CA GLY A 290 -4.24 6.36 -5.53
C GLY A 290 -5.71 6.68 -5.27
N LEU A 291 -6.11 6.70 -4.00
CA LEU A 291 -7.42 7.25 -3.58
C LEU A 291 -7.32 8.74 -3.20
N ALA A 292 -6.14 9.32 -3.35
CA ALA A 292 -5.84 10.73 -3.15
C ALA A 292 -4.71 11.16 -4.07
N ALA A 293 -4.79 12.38 -4.55
CA ALA A 293 -3.67 13.06 -5.20
C ALA A 293 -2.63 13.46 -4.14
N VAL A 294 -1.34 13.42 -4.51
CA VAL A 294 -0.20 13.64 -3.59
C VAL A 294 0.82 14.59 -4.23
N PRO A 295 1.65 15.29 -3.44
CA PRO A 295 2.59 16.29 -3.96
C PRO A 295 4.00 15.74 -4.21
N LEU A 296 4.30 14.51 -3.78
CA LEU A 296 5.67 13.99 -3.71
C LEU A 296 5.76 12.62 -4.34
N PHE A 297 6.78 12.45 -5.18
CA PHE A 297 7.03 11.23 -5.92
C PHE A 297 8.52 10.88 -5.92
N ILE A 298 8.80 9.59 -6.03
CA ILE A 298 10.10 9.07 -6.41
C ILE A 298 9.98 8.66 -7.88
N ASN A 299 10.63 9.42 -8.75
CA ASN A 299 10.58 9.23 -10.19
C ASN A 299 11.85 8.54 -10.67
N ILE A 300 11.67 7.63 -11.63
CA ILE A 300 12.75 6.88 -12.27
C ILE A 300 12.78 7.23 -13.75
N PHE A 301 13.96 7.53 -14.24
CA PHE A 301 14.22 7.86 -15.64
C PHE A 301 15.24 6.88 -16.22
N PRO A 302 15.14 6.55 -17.52
CA PRO A 302 16.26 5.96 -18.25
C PRO A 302 17.50 6.86 -18.10
N ARG A 303 18.69 6.24 -18.12
CA ARG A 303 19.94 6.98 -18.26
C ARG A 303 20.21 7.37 -19.70
#